data_AF-A0A9L0S668-F1
#
_entry.id   AF-A0A9L0S668-F1
#
_cell.length_a   1.000
_cell.length_b   1.000
_cell.length_c   1.000
_cell.angle_alpha   90.00
_cell.angle_beta   90.00
_cell.angle_gamma   90.00
#
_symmetry.space_group_name_H-M   'P 1'
#
loop_
_entity.id
_entity.type
_entity.pdbx_description
1 polymer ?
#
loop_
_entity_poly.entity_id
_entity_poly.type
_entity_poly.pdbx_seq_one_letter_code
_entity_poly.pdbx_strand_id
1 'polypeptide(L)'
;MNLDIQCEQLSDARWTELLPLIQQLDDCGLTEVRCRDISSALQANPSLTELSLRTNELGDAGVHLVLQGLQSPTCKIQKLSLQNCCLTEAGCGVLPSVLRSVHSLRELHLSDNPLGDVGLQLLCEGLLHPQCHLEKLQLEYCNLTAASCGPLAAVLRAKQDFKELTVSNNDMGEAGVRVLCQGLAESACQLETLKLENCGLTPANCKDLCGIVASKASLRELDLGSNKLGDVGIAELCPGLLSPSSQLKTLWLWECDITAGGCRDLCRVLRAKENLKELSLAGNALGDEGAQLLCESLLEPRCQLESLWVKSCSLTAACCHHFSTMLTQNRHLLELQMSSNKLGDSGVQELCQGLGQPGSTLRVLWLGDCDVSNSGCSSLASLLLANRSLRELDLSNNALGDPGLLELLQSLEQPGCALEQLVLYDIYWTQELEDRLQALEESKPGLRLIS
;
A
#
# COMPACT_ATOMS: atom_id res chain seq x y z
N MET A 1 5.45 -26.89 2.19
CA MET A 1 5.82 -25.91 3.22
C MET A 1 6.65 -24.89 2.47
N ASN A 2 6.12 -23.69 2.29
CA ASN A 2 6.79 -22.63 1.53
C ASN A 2 7.91 -22.07 2.40
N LEU A 3 9.11 -21.95 1.84
CA LEU A 3 10.27 -21.42 2.55
C LEU A 3 10.32 -19.90 2.34
N ASP A 4 10.16 -19.16 3.43
CA ASP A 4 10.26 -17.70 3.49
C ASP A 4 11.39 -17.35 4.48
N ILE A 5 12.48 -16.79 3.96
CA ILE A 5 13.62 -16.31 4.75
C ILE A 5 13.82 -14.83 4.46
N GLN A 6 13.87 -14.05 5.52
CA GLN A 6 13.99 -12.59 5.46
C GLN A 6 15.07 -12.13 6.45
N CYS A 7 15.94 -11.23 6.03
CA CYS A 7 16.96 -10.57 6.87
C CYS A 7 17.89 -11.55 7.62
N GLU A 8 18.25 -12.67 6.99
CA GLU A 8 19.10 -13.71 7.61
C GLU A 8 20.30 -14.09 6.73
N GLN A 9 21.51 -14.01 7.30
CA GLN A 9 22.71 -14.50 6.65
C GLN A 9 22.79 -16.03 6.69
N LEU A 10 22.72 -16.66 5.52
CA LEU A 10 22.79 -18.12 5.42
C LEU A 10 24.23 -18.63 5.43
N SER A 11 24.54 -19.61 6.27
CA SER A 11 25.80 -20.37 6.19
C SER A 11 25.79 -21.34 5.01
N ASP A 12 26.94 -21.83 4.55
CA ASP A 12 27.01 -22.76 3.41
C ASP A 12 26.29 -24.10 3.67
N ALA A 13 26.34 -24.59 4.91
CA ALA A 13 25.62 -25.80 5.30
C ALA A 13 24.10 -25.58 5.20
N ARG A 14 23.61 -24.46 5.74
CA ARG A 14 22.20 -24.09 5.69
C ARG A 14 21.75 -23.80 4.26
N TRP A 15 22.59 -23.16 3.44
CA TRP A 15 22.34 -22.93 2.02
C TRP A 15 22.09 -24.23 1.26
N THR A 16 22.94 -25.24 1.48
CA THR A 16 22.84 -26.53 0.79
C THR A 16 21.54 -27.27 1.15
N GLU A 17 21.10 -27.16 2.41
CA GLU A 17 19.84 -27.73 2.88
C GLU A 17 18.62 -27.03 2.24
N LEU A 18 18.69 -25.71 2.10
CA LEU A 18 17.56 -24.89 1.67
C LEU A 18 17.42 -24.79 0.15
N LEU A 19 18.50 -25.00 -0.62
CA LEU A 19 18.52 -24.85 -2.08
C LEU A 19 17.35 -25.54 -2.82
N PRO A 20 16.95 -26.78 -2.48
CA PRO A 20 15.83 -27.44 -3.15
C PRO A 20 14.44 -26.85 -2.81
N LEU A 21 14.35 -26.05 -1.75
CA LEU A 21 13.10 -25.53 -1.17
C LEU A 21 12.91 -24.01 -1.42
N ILE A 22 13.84 -23.36 -2.11
CA ILE A 22 13.85 -21.91 -2.30
C ILE A 22 12.58 -21.43 -2.99
N GLN A 23 11.88 -20.50 -2.34
CA GLN A 23 10.81 -19.70 -2.94
C GLN A 23 11.01 -18.21 -2.63
N GLN A 24 11.39 -17.88 -1.38
CA GLN A 24 11.63 -16.50 -0.97
C GLN A 24 12.89 -16.40 -0.11
N LEU A 25 13.84 -15.58 -0.57
CA LEU A 25 15.13 -15.30 0.05
C LEU A 25 15.36 -13.79 0.00
N ASP A 26 14.68 -13.06 0.87
CA ASP A 26 14.76 -11.60 0.90
C ASP A 26 15.86 -11.18 1.90
N ASP A 27 16.77 -10.29 1.50
CA ASP A 27 17.89 -9.80 2.34
C ASP A 27 18.69 -10.94 3.03
N CYS A 28 19.18 -11.88 2.23
CA CYS A 28 19.87 -13.08 2.70
C CYS A 28 21.39 -13.08 2.42
N GLY A 29 21.93 -11.93 2.00
CA GLY A 29 23.34 -11.80 1.60
C GLY A 29 23.70 -12.71 0.42
N LEU A 30 22.80 -12.86 -0.55
CA LEU A 30 23.06 -13.70 -1.73
C LEU A 30 24.18 -13.11 -2.58
N THR A 31 25.10 -13.98 -3.02
CA THR A 31 26.24 -13.63 -3.86
C THR A 31 26.09 -14.21 -5.26
N GLU A 32 26.89 -13.76 -6.23
CA GLU A 32 26.92 -14.31 -7.59
C GLU A 32 27.11 -15.85 -7.62
N VAL A 33 27.90 -16.41 -6.69
CA VAL A 33 28.10 -17.86 -6.60
C VAL A 33 26.77 -18.56 -6.28
N ARG A 34 26.01 -18.02 -5.33
CA ARG A 34 24.69 -18.54 -4.97
C ARG A 34 23.67 -18.36 -6.12
N CYS A 35 23.81 -17.34 -6.97
CA CYS A 35 22.99 -17.21 -8.18
C CYS A 35 23.17 -18.38 -9.15
N ARG A 36 24.36 -18.97 -9.23
CA ARG A 36 24.62 -20.13 -10.09
C ARG A 36 23.95 -21.40 -9.55
N ASP A 37 23.94 -21.55 -8.23
CA ASP A 37 23.22 -22.63 -7.55
C ASP A 37 21.70 -22.45 -7.73
N ILE A 38 21.18 -21.23 -7.55
CA ILE A 38 19.77 -20.90 -7.81
C ILE A 38 19.41 -21.22 -9.26
N SER A 39 20.23 -20.81 -10.22
CA SER A 39 20.02 -21.10 -11.65
C SER A 39 19.89 -22.61 -11.90
N SER A 40 20.75 -23.41 -11.30
CA SER A 40 20.73 -24.87 -11.41
C SER A 40 19.48 -25.47 -10.75
N ALA A 41 19.08 -24.94 -9.58
CA ALA A 41 17.87 -25.35 -8.89
C ALA A 41 16.60 -25.02 -9.69
N LEU A 42 16.55 -23.87 -10.35
CA LEU A 42 15.44 -23.46 -11.23
C LEU A 42 15.27 -24.42 -12.42
N GLN A 43 16.38 -24.86 -13.01
CA GLN A 43 16.35 -25.83 -14.12
C GLN A 43 15.86 -27.21 -13.65
N ALA A 44 16.22 -27.60 -12.43
CA ALA A 44 15.91 -28.91 -11.86
C ALA A 44 14.52 -28.99 -11.21
N ASN A 45 13.88 -27.87 -10.85
CA ASN A 45 12.63 -27.83 -10.10
C ASN A 45 11.41 -27.49 -10.99
N PRO A 46 10.65 -28.50 -11.48
CA PRO A 46 9.48 -28.28 -12.33
C PRO A 46 8.23 -27.82 -11.57
N SER A 47 8.31 -27.68 -10.24
CA SER A 47 7.19 -27.29 -9.38
C SER A 47 7.26 -25.84 -8.91
N LEU A 48 8.40 -25.15 -9.12
CA LEU A 48 8.56 -23.78 -8.68
C LEU A 48 7.74 -22.82 -9.54
N THR A 49 6.80 -22.12 -8.91
CA THR A 49 5.92 -21.13 -9.55
C THR A 49 6.22 -19.71 -9.09
N GLU A 50 6.89 -19.52 -7.96
CA GLU A 50 7.19 -18.20 -7.42
C GLU A 50 8.63 -18.16 -6.90
N LEU A 51 9.33 -17.07 -7.21
CA LEU A 51 10.69 -16.81 -6.74
C LEU A 51 10.82 -15.35 -6.36
N SER A 52 11.23 -15.09 -5.13
CA SER A 52 11.59 -13.77 -4.62
C SER A 52 13.02 -13.77 -4.10
N LEU A 53 13.84 -12.87 -4.63
CA LEU A 53 15.25 -12.67 -4.24
C LEU A 53 15.49 -11.23 -3.76
N ARG A 54 14.49 -10.56 -3.19
CA ARG A 54 14.52 -9.11 -2.98
C ARG A 54 15.68 -8.68 -2.08
N THR A 55 16.15 -7.46 -2.27
CA THR A 55 17.16 -6.85 -1.38
C THR A 55 18.41 -7.72 -1.27
N ASN A 56 18.93 -8.20 -2.40
CA ASN A 56 20.21 -8.91 -2.44
C ASN A 56 21.11 -8.26 -3.48
N GLU A 57 22.39 -8.10 -3.20
CA GLU A 57 23.36 -7.48 -4.11
C GLU A 57 23.79 -8.44 -5.23
N LEU A 58 22.85 -8.90 -6.05
CA LEU A 58 23.10 -9.86 -7.12
C LEU A 58 23.92 -9.23 -8.25
N GLY A 59 23.65 -7.96 -8.53
CA GLY A 59 24.23 -7.23 -9.67
C GLY A 59 23.80 -7.80 -11.03
N ASP A 60 24.25 -7.16 -12.11
CA ASP A 60 23.91 -7.59 -13.48
C ASP A 60 24.31 -9.05 -13.75
N ALA A 61 25.49 -9.47 -13.29
CA ALA A 61 25.99 -10.83 -13.50
C ALA A 61 25.17 -11.88 -12.74
N GLY A 62 24.84 -11.63 -11.48
CA GLY A 62 24.01 -12.53 -10.67
C GLY A 62 22.59 -12.65 -11.23
N VAL A 63 21.97 -11.52 -11.59
CA VAL A 63 20.65 -11.50 -12.23
C VAL A 63 20.67 -12.26 -13.55
N HIS A 64 21.71 -12.06 -14.38
CA HIS A 64 21.87 -12.80 -15.63
C HIS A 64 21.87 -14.32 -15.40
N LEU A 65 22.62 -14.81 -14.40
CA LEU A 65 22.66 -16.24 -14.07
C LEU A 65 21.29 -16.79 -13.64
N VAL A 66 20.56 -16.05 -12.79
CA VAL A 66 19.21 -16.42 -12.37
C VAL A 66 18.27 -16.48 -13.57
N LEU A 67 18.28 -15.45 -14.40
CA LEU A 67 17.42 -15.36 -15.58
C LEU A 67 17.72 -16.45 -16.62
N GLN A 68 18.98 -16.86 -16.79
CA GLN A 68 19.33 -18.02 -17.61
C GLN A 68 18.70 -19.32 -17.11
N GLY A 69 18.62 -19.50 -15.78
CA GLY A 69 17.98 -20.67 -15.17
C GLY A 69 16.49 -20.77 -15.52
N LEU A 70 15.82 -19.63 -15.67
CA LEU A 70 14.40 -19.56 -16.03
C LEU A 70 14.12 -20.01 -17.46
N GLN A 71 15.11 -19.97 -18.36
CA GLN A 71 14.94 -20.34 -19.76
C GLN A 71 14.86 -21.86 -19.98
N SER A 72 14.93 -22.65 -18.90
CA SER A 72 14.71 -24.10 -18.98
C SER A 72 13.27 -24.43 -19.42
N PRO A 73 13.07 -25.39 -20.34
CA PRO A 73 11.73 -25.81 -20.76
C PRO A 73 10.91 -26.45 -19.63
N THR A 74 11.56 -26.85 -18.52
CA THR A 74 10.90 -27.39 -17.33
C THR A 74 10.44 -26.32 -16.35
N CYS A 75 10.90 -25.07 -16.50
CA CYS A 75 10.57 -23.97 -15.61
C CYS A 75 9.10 -23.58 -15.75
N LYS A 76 8.41 -23.44 -14.61
CA LYS A 76 6.99 -23.05 -14.55
C LYS A 76 6.77 -21.78 -13.74
N ILE A 77 7.79 -20.94 -13.65
CA ILE A 77 7.73 -19.70 -12.88
C ILE A 77 6.58 -18.82 -13.39
N GLN A 78 5.78 -18.31 -12.47
CA GLN A 78 4.66 -17.41 -12.72
C GLN A 78 4.94 -16.03 -12.11
N LYS A 79 5.62 -15.99 -10.96
CA LYS A 79 6.02 -14.75 -10.28
C LYS A 79 7.52 -14.71 -10.06
N LEU A 80 8.14 -13.62 -10.48
CA LEU A 80 9.56 -13.34 -10.23
C LEU A 80 9.71 -11.96 -9.60
N SER A 81 10.36 -11.91 -8.44
CA SER A 81 10.75 -10.65 -7.81
C SER A 81 12.27 -10.54 -7.74
N LEU A 82 12.79 -9.52 -8.41
CA LEU A 82 14.19 -9.08 -8.38
C LEU A 82 14.26 -7.62 -7.90
N GLN A 83 13.33 -7.21 -7.03
CA GLN A 83 13.32 -5.86 -6.47
C GLN A 83 14.60 -5.62 -5.65
N ASN A 84 15.19 -4.44 -5.79
CA ASN A 84 16.42 -4.04 -5.09
C ASN A 84 17.54 -5.10 -5.22
N CYS A 85 17.83 -5.52 -6.46
CA CYS A 85 18.83 -6.57 -6.77
C CYS A 85 20.09 -6.03 -7.47
N CYS A 86 20.26 -4.71 -7.47
CA CYS A 86 21.34 -4.01 -8.18
C CYS A 86 21.40 -4.28 -9.69
N LEU A 87 20.24 -4.53 -10.34
CA LEU A 87 20.14 -4.62 -11.79
C LEU A 87 20.25 -3.21 -12.40
N THR A 88 21.14 -3.03 -13.36
CA THR A 88 21.35 -1.75 -14.04
C THR A 88 20.90 -1.80 -15.50
N GLU A 89 20.92 -0.65 -16.16
CA GLU A 89 20.74 -0.53 -17.61
C GLU A 89 21.55 -1.58 -18.41
N ALA A 90 22.80 -1.84 -18.02
CA ALA A 90 23.68 -2.77 -18.71
C ALA A 90 23.20 -4.23 -18.59
N GLY A 91 22.63 -4.61 -17.44
CA GLY A 91 22.08 -5.94 -17.19
C GLY A 91 20.76 -6.22 -17.92
N CYS A 92 20.04 -5.19 -18.37
CA CYS A 92 18.74 -5.34 -19.04
C CYS A 92 18.82 -6.05 -20.41
N GLY A 93 20.00 -6.17 -21.02
CA GLY A 93 20.19 -6.80 -22.33
C GLY A 93 19.72 -8.27 -22.42
N VAL A 94 19.65 -8.99 -21.30
CA VAL A 94 19.19 -10.38 -21.25
C VAL A 94 17.65 -10.50 -21.20
N LEU A 95 16.96 -9.49 -20.68
CA LEU A 95 15.50 -9.49 -20.45
C LEU A 95 14.68 -9.81 -21.71
N PRO A 96 14.97 -9.24 -22.91
CA PRO A 96 14.23 -9.58 -24.12
C PRO A 96 14.25 -11.08 -24.41
N SER A 97 15.42 -11.72 -24.27
CA SER A 97 15.56 -13.16 -24.57
C SER A 97 14.78 -14.02 -23.58
N VAL A 98 14.77 -13.63 -22.31
CA VAL A 98 14.09 -14.36 -21.22
C VAL A 98 12.59 -14.27 -21.41
N LEU A 99 12.04 -13.07 -21.56
CA LEU A 99 10.59 -12.87 -21.74
C LEU A 99 10.04 -13.50 -23.03
N ARG A 100 10.88 -13.67 -24.05
CA ARG A 100 10.51 -14.41 -25.27
C ARG A 100 10.43 -15.92 -25.04
N SER A 101 11.19 -16.46 -24.09
CA SER A 101 11.30 -17.91 -23.82
C SER A 101 10.43 -18.39 -22.65
N VAL A 102 10.19 -17.54 -21.66
CA VAL A 102 9.49 -17.91 -20.42
C VAL A 102 8.02 -17.51 -20.52
N HIS A 103 7.21 -18.40 -21.11
CA HIS A 103 5.79 -18.15 -21.36
C HIS A 103 4.89 -18.28 -20.13
N SER A 104 5.41 -18.88 -19.06
CA SER A 104 4.67 -19.09 -17.81
C SER A 104 4.62 -17.84 -16.94
N LEU A 105 5.53 -16.88 -17.13
CA LEU A 105 5.68 -15.70 -16.28
C LEU A 105 4.49 -14.75 -16.44
N ARG A 106 3.86 -14.40 -15.32
CA ARG A 106 2.68 -13.53 -15.19
C ARG A 106 2.97 -12.26 -14.41
N GLU A 107 3.86 -12.31 -13.43
CA GLU A 107 4.18 -11.21 -12.52
C GLU A 107 5.70 -11.02 -12.44
N LEU A 108 6.14 -9.78 -12.66
CA LEU A 108 7.56 -9.41 -12.66
C LEU A 108 7.77 -8.12 -11.86
N HIS A 109 8.55 -8.20 -10.79
CA HIS A 109 8.91 -7.05 -9.96
C HIS A 109 10.38 -6.70 -10.17
N LEU A 110 10.62 -5.49 -10.67
CA LEU A 110 11.95 -4.94 -10.90
C LEU A 110 12.17 -3.60 -10.18
N SER A 111 11.26 -3.22 -9.27
CA SER A 111 11.38 -1.99 -8.48
C SER A 111 12.74 -1.86 -7.79
N ASP A 112 13.15 -0.64 -7.48
CA ASP A 112 14.42 -0.31 -6.79
C ASP A 112 15.66 -0.81 -7.53
N ASN A 113 15.63 -0.81 -8.86
CA ASN A 113 16.77 -1.11 -9.71
C ASN A 113 16.98 0.02 -10.72
N PRO A 114 18.20 0.58 -10.86
CA PRO A 114 18.46 1.69 -11.79
C PRO A 114 18.49 1.22 -13.26
N LEU A 115 17.33 0.82 -13.79
CA LEU A 115 17.19 0.32 -15.16
C LEU A 115 17.40 1.43 -16.20
N GLY A 116 16.93 2.65 -15.90
CA GLY A 116 16.93 3.77 -16.83
C GLY A 116 16.00 3.55 -18.04
N ASP A 117 15.88 4.59 -18.87
CA ASP A 117 14.99 4.53 -20.05
C ASP A 117 15.44 3.48 -21.08
N VAL A 118 16.74 3.27 -21.24
CA VAL A 118 17.29 2.27 -22.17
C VAL A 118 17.03 0.86 -21.66
N GLY A 119 17.22 0.61 -20.37
CA GLY A 119 16.91 -0.68 -19.76
C GLY A 119 15.43 -1.02 -19.88
N LEU A 120 14.55 -0.03 -19.65
CA LEU A 120 13.12 -0.23 -19.87
C LEU A 120 12.77 -0.48 -21.33
N GLN A 121 13.40 0.22 -22.27
CA GLN A 121 13.18 -0.02 -23.69
C GLN A 121 13.48 -1.48 -24.06
N LEU A 122 14.59 -2.03 -23.57
CA LEU A 122 14.94 -3.45 -23.75
C LEU A 122 13.90 -4.37 -23.11
N LEU A 123 13.45 -4.07 -21.89
CA LEU A 123 12.37 -4.82 -21.26
C LEU A 123 11.11 -4.82 -22.14
N CYS A 124 10.69 -3.66 -22.66
CA CYS A 124 9.55 -3.52 -23.54
C CYS A 124 9.71 -4.30 -24.86
N GLU A 125 10.91 -4.42 -25.43
CA GLU A 125 11.16 -5.29 -26.60
C GLU A 125 10.89 -6.77 -26.32
N GLY A 126 11.13 -7.22 -25.08
CA GLY A 126 10.74 -8.55 -24.61
C GLY A 126 9.23 -8.66 -24.43
N LEU A 127 8.65 -7.70 -23.72
CA LEU A 127 7.22 -7.66 -23.42
C LEU A 127 6.38 -7.65 -24.70
N LEU A 128 6.76 -6.88 -25.72
CA LEU A 128 6.03 -6.81 -27.00
C LEU A 128 5.98 -8.14 -27.77
N HIS A 129 6.79 -9.13 -27.39
CA HIS A 129 6.75 -10.44 -28.04
C HIS A 129 5.39 -11.13 -27.82
N PRO A 130 4.76 -11.74 -28.86
CA PRO A 130 3.43 -12.35 -28.74
C PRO A 130 3.31 -13.48 -27.72
N GLN A 131 4.41 -14.17 -27.43
CA GLN A 131 4.45 -15.28 -26.46
C GLN A 131 4.78 -14.84 -25.03
N CYS A 132 5.03 -13.55 -24.80
CA CYS A 132 5.14 -13.01 -23.46
C CYS A 132 3.72 -12.77 -22.93
N HIS A 133 3.35 -13.42 -21.84
CA HIS A 133 2.02 -13.32 -21.24
C HIS A 133 2.04 -12.67 -19.85
N LEU A 134 2.99 -11.76 -19.65
CA LEU A 134 3.07 -10.97 -18.43
C LEU A 134 1.78 -10.14 -18.25
N GLU A 135 1.20 -10.23 -17.06
CA GLU A 135 -0.05 -9.56 -16.67
C GLU A 135 0.22 -8.41 -15.69
N LYS A 136 1.32 -8.50 -14.92
CA LYS A 136 1.65 -7.56 -13.86
C LYS A 136 3.11 -7.15 -13.91
N LEU A 137 3.35 -5.85 -13.81
CA LEU A 137 4.69 -5.27 -13.87
C LEU A 137 4.86 -4.16 -12.84
N GLN A 138 5.89 -4.30 -12.00
CA GLN A 138 6.27 -3.30 -11.00
C GLN A 138 7.66 -2.75 -11.30
N LEU A 139 7.75 -1.42 -11.43
CA LEU A 139 8.93 -0.66 -11.85
C LEU A 139 9.12 0.60 -11.01
N GLU A 140 8.87 0.52 -9.70
CA GLU A 140 9.03 1.68 -8.81
C GLU A 140 10.52 2.02 -8.65
N TYR A 141 10.88 3.30 -8.53
CA TYR A 141 12.28 3.71 -8.36
C TYR A 141 13.23 3.10 -9.41
N CYS A 142 12.81 3.07 -10.68
CA CYS A 142 13.59 2.49 -11.78
C CYS A 142 14.41 3.50 -12.60
N ASN A 143 14.48 4.76 -12.14
CA ASN A 143 15.08 5.89 -12.85
C ASN A 143 14.46 6.11 -14.25
N LEU A 144 13.15 5.95 -14.36
CA LEU A 144 12.41 6.14 -15.62
C LEU A 144 12.01 7.61 -15.78
N THR A 145 12.04 8.09 -17.02
CA THR A 145 11.62 9.46 -17.37
C THR A 145 10.43 9.45 -18.34
N ALA A 146 10.04 10.62 -18.85
CA ALA A 146 9.05 10.73 -19.92
C ALA A 146 9.36 9.85 -21.15
N ALA A 147 10.65 9.58 -21.44
CA ALA A 147 11.07 8.77 -22.58
C ALA A 147 10.60 7.31 -22.49
N SER A 148 10.49 6.79 -21.27
CA SER A 148 10.00 5.43 -20.96
C SER A 148 8.51 5.23 -21.24
N CYS A 149 7.73 6.30 -21.31
CA CYS A 149 6.27 6.23 -21.41
C CYS A 149 5.79 5.74 -22.78
N GLY A 150 6.53 6.07 -23.85
CA GLY A 150 6.21 5.61 -25.21
C GLY A 150 6.31 4.08 -25.36
N PRO A 151 7.43 3.46 -24.97
CA PRO A 151 7.58 2.01 -24.91
C PRO A 151 6.50 1.32 -24.05
N LEU A 152 6.21 1.83 -22.84
CA LEU A 152 5.16 1.28 -21.99
C LEU A 152 3.77 1.38 -22.63
N ALA A 153 3.43 2.52 -23.23
CA ALA A 153 2.18 2.70 -23.95
C ALA A 153 2.04 1.69 -25.11
N ALA A 154 3.14 1.36 -25.79
CA ALA A 154 3.14 0.33 -26.84
C ALA A 154 2.87 -1.07 -26.28
N VAL A 155 3.46 -1.42 -25.13
CA VAL A 155 3.16 -2.69 -24.44
C VAL A 155 1.69 -2.78 -24.06
N LEU A 156 1.14 -1.73 -23.45
CA LEU A 156 -0.26 -1.69 -23.03
C LEU A 156 -1.22 -1.87 -24.21
N ARG A 157 -0.95 -1.26 -25.37
CA ARG A 157 -1.74 -1.50 -26.59
C ARG A 157 -1.68 -2.95 -27.08
N ALA A 158 -0.50 -3.57 -26.99
CA ALA A 158 -0.26 -4.92 -27.48
C ALA A 158 -0.83 -6.02 -26.56
N LYS A 159 -0.87 -5.78 -25.24
CA LYS A 159 -1.23 -6.77 -24.23
C LYS A 159 -2.66 -6.62 -23.75
N GLN A 160 -3.51 -7.56 -24.15
CA GLN A 160 -4.93 -7.58 -23.76
C GLN A 160 -5.17 -8.14 -22.36
N ASP A 161 -4.25 -8.98 -21.87
CA ASP A 161 -4.38 -9.65 -20.57
C ASP A 161 -3.68 -8.87 -19.44
N PHE A 162 -3.23 -7.64 -19.70
CA PHE A 162 -2.51 -6.82 -18.72
C PHE A 162 -3.44 -6.32 -17.61
N LYS A 163 -3.06 -6.54 -16.35
CA LYS A 163 -3.86 -6.29 -15.14
C LYS A 163 -3.26 -5.25 -14.21
N GLU A 164 -1.94 -5.17 -14.10
CA GLU A 164 -1.29 -4.28 -13.12
C GLU A 164 -0.09 -3.56 -13.73
N LEU A 165 -0.12 -2.24 -13.66
CA LEU A 165 1.05 -1.40 -13.94
C LEU A 165 1.36 -0.53 -12.73
N THR A 166 2.54 -0.73 -12.18
CA THR A 166 3.09 0.10 -11.11
C THR A 166 4.38 0.74 -11.58
N VAL A 167 4.38 2.06 -11.71
CA VAL A 167 5.54 2.87 -12.14
C VAL A 167 5.79 4.05 -11.19
N SER A 168 5.26 3.97 -9.97
CA SER A 168 5.42 4.97 -8.92
C SER A 168 6.88 5.37 -8.72
N ASN A 169 7.13 6.56 -8.19
CA ASN A 169 8.48 7.03 -7.85
C ASN A 169 9.44 7.05 -9.07
N ASN A 170 8.94 7.51 -10.21
CA ASN A 170 9.72 7.79 -11.43
C ASN A 170 9.34 9.15 -12.00
N ASP A 171 10.31 9.98 -12.39
CA ASP A 171 10.07 11.34 -12.90
C ASP A 171 9.58 11.34 -14.36
N MET A 172 8.38 10.78 -14.58
CA MET A 172 7.74 10.69 -15.89
C MET A 172 7.17 12.04 -16.34
N GLY A 173 6.75 12.87 -15.38
CA GLY A 173 6.20 14.20 -15.60
C GLY A 173 4.90 14.22 -16.40
N GLU A 174 4.35 15.41 -16.60
CA GLU A 174 3.05 15.58 -17.27
C GLU A 174 2.99 14.95 -18.66
N ALA A 175 4.05 15.17 -19.47
CA ALA A 175 4.11 14.69 -20.84
C ALA A 175 4.19 13.17 -20.92
N GLY A 176 4.97 12.54 -20.03
CA GLY A 176 5.10 11.09 -19.98
C GLY A 176 3.79 10.41 -19.58
N VAL A 177 3.16 10.89 -18.49
CA VAL A 177 1.89 10.34 -18.01
C VAL A 177 0.78 10.50 -19.05
N ARG A 178 0.74 11.62 -19.79
CA ARG A 178 -0.21 11.79 -20.90
C ARG A 178 -0.05 10.71 -21.97
N VAL A 179 1.19 10.39 -22.36
CA VAL A 179 1.47 9.31 -23.33
C VAL A 179 1.04 7.95 -22.79
N LEU A 180 1.29 7.68 -21.51
CA LEU A 180 0.88 6.45 -20.86
C LEU A 180 -0.65 6.31 -20.85
N CYS A 181 -1.36 7.36 -20.44
CA CYS A 181 -2.83 7.42 -20.47
C CYS A 181 -3.37 7.22 -21.88
N GLN A 182 -2.76 7.83 -22.91
CA GLN A 182 -3.16 7.58 -24.29
C GLN A 182 -3.04 6.09 -24.66
N GLY A 183 -1.93 5.44 -24.29
CA GLY A 183 -1.75 3.99 -24.49
C GLY A 183 -2.80 3.15 -23.77
N LEU A 184 -3.17 3.52 -22.53
CA LEU A 184 -4.23 2.85 -21.76
C LEU A 184 -5.61 3.03 -22.39
N ALA A 185 -5.92 4.23 -22.88
CA ALA A 185 -7.19 4.54 -23.54
C ALA A 185 -7.35 3.77 -24.86
N GLU A 186 -6.26 3.57 -25.61
CA GLU A 186 -6.22 2.80 -26.85
C GLU A 186 -6.15 1.29 -26.63
N SER A 187 -5.82 0.86 -25.41
CA SER A 187 -5.70 -0.56 -25.06
C SER A 187 -7.07 -1.18 -24.74
N ALA A 188 -7.28 -2.43 -25.12
CA ALA A 188 -8.42 -3.24 -24.67
C ALA A 188 -8.10 -4.09 -23.42
N CYS A 189 -6.94 -3.84 -22.78
CA CYS A 189 -6.59 -4.48 -21.51
C CYS A 189 -7.64 -4.21 -20.43
N GLN A 190 -7.86 -5.24 -19.60
CA GLN A 190 -8.72 -5.20 -18.42
C GLN A 190 -7.88 -4.84 -17.20
N LEU A 191 -7.25 -3.66 -17.24
CA LEU A 191 -6.38 -3.19 -16.15
C LEU A 191 -7.18 -3.10 -14.84
N GLU A 192 -6.63 -3.69 -13.78
CA GLU A 192 -7.20 -3.76 -12.43
C GLU A 192 -6.51 -2.78 -11.48
N THR A 193 -5.19 -2.59 -11.62
CA THR A 193 -4.38 -1.71 -10.77
C THR A 193 -3.49 -0.80 -11.59
N LEU A 194 -3.53 0.50 -11.26
CA LEU A 194 -2.64 1.52 -11.81
C LEU A 194 -2.05 2.35 -10.67
N LYS A 195 -0.72 2.34 -10.55
CA LYS A 195 0.00 3.14 -9.55
C LYS A 195 0.96 4.11 -10.22
N LEU A 196 0.75 5.39 -9.95
CA LEU A 196 1.46 6.55 -10.48
C LEU A 196 1.83 7.52 -9.35
N GLU A 197 2.04 7.00 -8.15
CA GLU A 197 2.45 7.79 -7.00
C GLU A 197 3.81 8.47 -7.30
N ASN A 198 3.97 9.74 -6.93
CA ASN A 198 5.22 10.48 -7.11
C ASN A 198 5.81 10.36 -8.54
N CYS A 199 4.94 10.51 -9.55
CA CYS A 199 5.31 10.44 -10.96
C CYS A 199 5.40 11.82 -11.65
N GLY A 200 5.29 12.90 -10.88
CA GLY A 200 5.29 14.27 -11.40
C GLY A 200 3.99 14.66 -12.11
N LEU A 201 2.85 14.09 -11.68
CA LEU A 201 1.55 14.43 -12.24
C LEU A 201 1.14 15.85 -11.87
N THR A 202 0.45 16.50 -12.80
CA THR A 202 -0.12 17.83 -12.65
C THR A 202 -1.65 17.77 -12.71
N PRO A 203 -2.38 18.86 -12.40
CA PRO A 203 -3.84 18.89 -12.55
C PRO A 203 -4.29 18.58 -13.98
N ALA A 204 -3.45 18.85 -15.00
CA ALA A 204 -3.77 18.57 -16.39
C ALA A 204 -3.86 17.05 -16.68
N ASN A 205 -3.06 16.23 -15.99
CA ASN A 205 -3.13 14.77 -16.16
C ASN A 205 -4.41 14.17 -15.57
N CYS A 206 -5.07 14.83 -14.62
CA CYS A 206 -6.34 14.34 -14.08
C CYS A 206 -7.43 14.24 -15.15
N LYS A 207 -7.39 15.09 -16.18
CA LYS A 207 -8.30 14.97 -17.34
C LYS A 207 -8.03 13.71 -18.16
N ASP A 208 -6.75 13.36 -18.35
CA ASP A 208 -6.36 12.14 -19.05
C ASP A 208 -6.80 10.91 -18.23
N LEU A 209 -6.53 10.92 -16.91
CA LEU A 209 -6.92 9.87 -15.97
C LEU A 209 -8.45 9.73 -15.83
N CYS A 210 -9.19 10.83 -15.89
CA CYS A 210 -10.65 10.82 -15.90
C CYS A 210 -11.21 9.93 -17.02
N GLY A 211 -10.61 10.01 -18.22
CA GLY A 211 -10.94 9.13 -19.34
C GLY A 211 -10.62 7.65 -19.07
N ILE A 212 -9.51 7.37 -18.37
CA ILE A 212 -9.13 6.01 -17.99
C ILE A 212 -10.11 5.42 -16.99
N VAL A 213 -10.40 6.13 -15.90
CA VAL A 213 -11.35 5.68 -14.87
C VAL A 213 -12.74 5.47 -15.44
N ALA A 214 -13.17 6.33 -16.37
CA ALA A 214 -14.47 6.19 -17.03
C ALA A 214 -14.54 4.98 -17.98
N SER A 215 -13.44 4.64 -18.67
CA SER A 215 -13.42 3.59 -19.70
C SER A 215 -13.03 2.20 -19.17
N LYS A 216 -12.18 2.13 -18.14
CA LYS A 216 -11.68 0.88 -17.56
C LYS A 216 -12.57 0.40 -16.43
N ALA A 217 -13.68 -0.25 -16.78
CA ALA A 217 -14.59 -0.85 -15.80
C ALA A 217 -13.94 -1.97 -14.94
N SER A 218 -12.80 -2.51 -15.40
CA SER A 218 -11.97 -3.46 -14.66
C SER A 218 -11.13 -2.82 -13.55
N LEU A 219 -10.92 -1.49 -13.57
CA LEU A 219 -10.05 -0.81 -12.61
C LEU A 219 -10.64 -0.92 -11.19
N ARG A 220 -9.80 -1.35 -10.24
CA ARG A 220 -10.11 -1.57 -8.83
C ARG A 220 -9.26 -0.67 -7.93
N GLU A 221 -8.00 -0.46 -8.29
CA GLU A 221 -7.06 0.31 -7.50
C GLU A 221 -6.42 1.40 -8.37
N LEU A 222 -6.45 2.63 -7.85
CA LEU A 222 -5.80 3.77 -8.46
C LEU A 222 -5.02 4.51 -7.37
N ASP A 223 -3.70 4.55 -7.55
CA ASP A 223 -2.81 5.27 -6.66
C ASP A 223 -2.15 6.44 -7.37
N LEU A 224 -2.41 7.64 -6.86
CA LEU A 224 -1.89 8.90 -7.37
C LEU A 224 -1.20 9.71 -6.27
N GLY A 225 -0.81 9.08 -5.14
CA GLY A 225 -0.21 9.76 -4.00
C GLY A 225 1.03 10.60 -4.36
N SER A 226 1.39 11.56 -3.51
CA SER A 226 2.53 12.46 -3.69
C SER A 226 2.63 13.11 -5.08
N ASN A 227 1.49 13.54 -5.65
CA ASN A 227 1.44 14.31 -6.89
C ASN A 227 0.72 15.63 -6.71
N LYS A 228 1.15 16.69 -7.39
CA LYS A 228 0.58 18.04 -7.21
C LYS A 228 -0.73 18.20 -8.00
N LEU A 229 -1.75 17.42 -7.65
CA LEU A 229 -3.04 17.40 -8.33
C LEU A 229 -3.90 18.62 -7.96
N GLY A 230 -3.89 18.98 -6.67
CA GLY A 230 -4.71 20.04 -6.11
C GLY A 230 -6.21 19.86 -6.30
N ASP A 231 -6.99 20.81 -5.79
CA ASP A 231 -8.45 20.79 -5.91
C ASP A 231 -8.92 20.78 -7.38
N VAL A 232 -8.18 21.47 -8.27
CA VAL A 232 -8.48 21.51 -9.71
C VAL A 232 -8.35 20.11 -10.33
N GLY A 233 -7.28 19.39 -10.02
CA GLY A 233 -7.09 18.03 -10.53
C GLY A 233 -8.15 17.07 -10.01
N ILE A 234 -8.53 17.20 -8.74
CA ILE A 234 -9.61 16.40 -8.16
C ILE A 234 -10.95 16.68 -8.85
N ALA A 235 -11.28 17.95 -9.09
CA ALA A 235 -12.49 18.32 -9.81
C ALA A 235 -12.55 17.72 -11.23
N GLU A 236 -11.41 17.65 -11.94
CA GLU A 236 -11.30 17.02 -13.27
C GLU A 236 -11.38 15.49 -13.22
N LEU A 237 -10.92 14.85 -12.13
CA LEU A 237 -10.97 13.40 -11.95
C LEU A 237 -12.37 12.89 -11.56
N CYS A 238 -13.11 13.67 -10.77
CA CYS A 238 -14.43 13.30 -10.24
C CYS A 238 -15.45 12.83 -11.30
N PRO A 239 -15.59 13.45 -12.50
CA PRO A 239 -16.48 12.95 -13.54
C PRO A 239 -16.19 11.50 -13.96
N GLY A 240 -14.92 11.11 -14.01
CA GLY A 240 -14.50 9.74 -14.32
C GLY A 240 -14.86 8.78 -13.20
N LEU A 241 -14.59 9.18 -11.95
CA LEU A 241 -14.99 8.43 -10.76
C LEU A 241 -16.50 8.25 -10.66
N LEU A 242 -17.29 9.27 -11.04
CA LEU A 242 -18.75 9.24 -11.05
C LEU A 242 -19.36 8.44 -12.23
N SER A 243 -18.55 8.08 -13.24
CA SER A 243 -19.02 7.32 -14.39
C SER A 243 -19.71 6.02 -13.93
N PRO A 244 -20.89 5.65 -14.47
CA PRO A 244 -21.60 4.43 -14.07
C PRO A 244 -20.76 3.15 -14.20
N SER A 245 -19.86 3.10 -15.19
CA SER A 245 -18.94 1.98 -15.44
C SER A 245 -17.84 1.84 -14.40
N SER A 246 -17.47 2.91 -13.69
CA SER A 246 -16.38 2.87 -12.71
C SER A 246 -16.75 1.96 -11.53
N GLN A 247 -15.88 0.99 -11.27
CA GLN A 247 -16.00 0.00 -10.18
C GLN A 247 -14.79 0.09 -9.24
N LEU A 248 -14.20 1.29 -9.12
CA LEU A 248 -13.02 1.53 -8.28
C LEU A 248 -13.34 1.19 -6.82
N LYS A 249 -12.44 0.45 -6.18
CA LYS A 249 -12.52 0.01 -4.78
C LYS A 249 -11.57 0.78 -3.89
N THR A 250 -10.36 1.05 -4.39
CA THR A 250 -9.27 1.67 -3.64
C THR A 250 -8.79 2.90 -4.38
N LEU A 251 -8.80 4.05 -3.70
CA LEU A 251 -8.34 5.33 -4.25
C LEU A 251 -7.34 5.97 -3.28
N TRP A 252 -6.09 6.09 -3.71
CA TRP A 252 -5.02 6.70 -2.92
C TRP A 252 -4.67 8.07 -3.50
N LEU A 253 -4.88 9.10 -2.68
CA LEU A 253 -4.72 10.51 -3.01
C LEU A 253 -3.96 11.24 -1.88
N TRP A 254 -3.05 10.55 -1.21
CA TRP A 254 -2.27 11.12 -0.12
C TRP A 254 -1.25 12.13 -0.65
N GLU A 255 -0.99 13.21 0.09
CA GLU A 255 -0.08 14.30 -0.29
C GLU A 255 -0.32 14.85 -1.72
N CYS A 256 -1.59 15.08 -2.06
CA CYS A 256 -2.00 15.52 -3.39
C CYS A 256 -2.34 17.02 -3.49
N ASP A 257 -1.91 17.83 -2.50
CA ASP A 257 -2.25 19.25 -2.35
C ASP A 257 -3.78 19.53 -2.30
N ILE A 258 -4.56 18.57 -1.78
CA ILE A 258 -6.03 18.66 -1.69
C ILE A 258 -6.43 19.48 -0.45
N THR A 259 -7.38 20.39 -0.61
CA THR A 259 -7.96 21.16 0.50
C THR A 259 -9.41 20.72 0.76
N ALA A 260 -10.11 21.39 1.68
CA ALA A 260 -11.56 21.23 1.84
C ALA A 260 -12.35 21.42 0.53
N GLY A 261 -11.82 22.22 -0.42
CA GLY A 261 -12.39 22.40 -1.75
C GLY A 261 -12.48 21.10 -2.55
N GLY A 262 -11.36 20.41 -2.78
CA GLY A 262 -11.33 19.14 -3.48
C GLY A 262 -11.97 18.01 -2.67
N CYS A 263 -11.87 18.05 -1.34
CA CYS A 263 -12.59 17.12 -0.46
C CYS A 263 -14.12 17.16 -0.69
N ARG A 264 -14.70 18.36 -0.88
CA ARG A 264 -16.11 18.53 -1.21
C ARG A 264 -16.48 17.83 -2.53
N ASP A 265 -15.60 17.84 -3.52
CA ASP A 265 -15.82 17.15 -4.79
C ASP A 265 -15.75 15.63 -4.63
N LEU A 266 -14.78 15.11 -3.87
CA LEU A 266 -14.67 13.68 -3.53
C LEU A 266 -15.86 13.19 -2.72
N CYS A 267 -16.40 14.01 -1.83
CA CYS A 267 -17.61 13.69 -1.08
C CYS A 267 -18.80 13.39 -2.00
N ARG A 268 -18.90 14.02 -3.19
CA ARG A 268 -19.94 13.66 -4.17
C ARG A 268 -19.74 12.25 -4.72
N VAL A 269 -18.48 11.83 -4.90
CA VAL A 269 -18.14 10.46 -5.33
C VAL A 269 -18.53 9.47 -4.24
N LEU A 270 -18.14 9.70 -2.99
CA LEU A 270 -18.45 8.82 -1.85
C LEU A 270 -19.96 8.56 -1.71
N ARG A 271 -20.78 9.61 -1.86
CA ARG A 271 -22.25 9.50 -1.77
C ARG A 271 -22.88 8.75 -2.96
N ALA A 272 -22.18 8.68 -4.09
CA ALA A 272 -22.67 8.08 -5.32
C ALA A 272 -22.13 6.66 -5.59
N LYS A 273 -20.99 6.29 -4.98
CA LYS A 273 -20.24 5.08 -5.30
C LYS A 273 -20.13 4.14 -4.10
N GLU A 274 -21.05 3.19 -4.02
CA GLU A 274 -21.08 2.09 -3.04
C GLU A 274 -19.89 1.11 -3.15
N ASN A 275 -19.18 1.12 -4.29
CA ASN A 275 -18.06 0.23 -4.54
C ASN A 275 -16.74 0.71 -3.93
N LEU A 276 -16.62 2.00 -3.61
CA LEU A 276 -15.38 2.54 -3.04
C LEU A 276 -15.29 2.13 -1.58
N LYS A 277 -14.26 1.34 -1.26
CA LYS A 277 -14.03 0.72 0.06
C LYS A 277 -12.89 1.38 0.81
N GLU A 278 -11.87 1.83 0.10
CA GLU A 278 -10.67 2.38 0.70
C GLU A 278 -10.36 3.75 0.09
N LEU A 279 -10.17 4.74 0.96
CA LEU A 279 -9.79 6.09 0.56
C LEU A 279 -8.66 6.59 1.45
N SER A 280 -7.55 6.96 0.81
CA SER A 280 -6.46 7.68 1.47
C SER A 280 -6.39 9.13 1.03
N LEU A 281 -6.49 10.02 2.01
CA LEU A 281 -6.30 11.47 1.87
C LEU A 281 -5.22 11.97 2.83
N ALA A 282 -4.37 11.07 3.35
CA ALA A 282 -3.32 11.43 4.30
C ALA A 282 -2.40 12.54 3.75
N GLY A 283 -1.91 13.43 4.61
CA GLY A 283 -1.00 14.52 4.23
C GLY A 283 -1.63 15.66 3.43
N ASN A 284 -2.95 15.67 3.22
CA ASN A 284 -3.66 16.78 2.57
C ASN A 284 -4.20 17.79 3.60
N ALA A 285 -4.14 19.08 3.30
CA ALA A 285 -4.60 20.14 4.20
C ALA A 285 -6.15 20.29 4.19
N LEU A 286 -6.86 19.23 4.59
CA LEU A 286 -8.32 19.18 4.61
C LEU A 286 -8.91 20.12 5.67
N GLY A 287 -8.29 20.17 6.84
CA GLY A 287 -8.79 20.90 8.00
C GLY A 287 -10.10 20.34 8.56
N ASP A 288 -10.62 20.97 9.61
CA ASP A 288 -11.86 20.54 10.27
C ASP A 288 -13.08 20.62 9.34
N GLU A 289 -13.10 21.55 8.39
CA GLU A 289 -14.14 21.64 7.35
C GLU A 289 -14.14 20.39 6.46
N GLY A 290 -12.96 19.93 6.01
CA GLY A 290 -12.85 18.70 5.23
C GLY A 290 -13.28 17.47 6.02
N ALA A 291 -12.93 17.38 7.31
CA ALA A 291 -13.39 16.31 8.19
C ALA A 291 -14.91 16.31 8.38
N GLN A 292 -15.53 17.49 8.54
CA GLN A 292 -16.99 17.62 8.59
C GLN A 292 -17.63 17.04 7.32
N LEU A 293 -17.17 17.45 6.13
CA LEU A 293 -17.70 16.98 4.84
C LEU A 293 -17.58 15.46 4.66
N LEU A 294 -16.47 14.88 5.10
CA LEU A 294 -16.25 13.42 5.09
C LEU A 294 -17.24 12.72 6.03
N CYS A 295 -17.38 13.21 7.27
CA CYS A 295 -18.31 12.64 8.25
C CYS A 295 -19.76 12.70 7.77
N GLU A 296 -20.20 13.82 7.20
CA GLU A 296 -21.52 13.96 6.59
C GLU A 296 -21.74 12.95 5.47
N SER A 297 -20.72 12.71 4.64
CA SER A 297 -20.80 11.76 3.53
C SER A 297 -20.80 10.30 4.00
N LEU A 298 -20.08 9.98 5.08
CA LEU A 298 -20.07 8.65 5.69
C LEU A 298 -21.37 8.30 6.41
N LEU A 299 -22.19 9.29 6.77
CA LEU A 299 -23.53 9.09 7.32
C LEU A 299 -24.57 8.77 6.24
N GLU A 300 -24.26 9.02 4.96
CA GLU A 300 -25.18 8.74 3.86
C GLU A 300 -25.31 7.22 3.62
N PRO A 301 -26.52 6.67 3.43
CA PRO A 301 -26.75 5.22 3.36
C PRO A 301 -26.00 4.49 2.23
N ARG A 302 -25.67 5.21 1.15
CA ARG A 302 -24.95 4.67 0.00
C ARG A 302 -23.43 4.71 0.17
N CYS A 303 -22.92 5.42 1.17
CA CYS A 303 -21.48 5.41 1.43
C CYS A 303 -21.12 4.12 2.17
N GLN A 304 -20.39 3.25 1.48
CA GLN A 304 -20.03 1.90 1.96
C GLN A 304 -18.51 1.78 2.17
N LEU A 305 -17.87 2.91 2.51
CA LEU A 305 -16.44 2.99 2.76
C LEU A 305 -16.08 2.19 4.01
N GLU A 306 -15.04 1.38 3.92
CA GLU A 306 -14.57 0.46 4.96
C GLU A 306 -13.31 0.98 5.65
N SER A 307 -12.41 1.65 4.90
CA SER A 307 -11.17 2.22 5.45
C SER A 307 -10.98 3.67 5.02
N LEU A 308 -10.76 4.55 5.99
CA LEU A 308 -10.47 5.97 5.76
C LEU A 308 -9.13 6.37 6.39
N TRP A 309 -8.26 6.93 5.56
CA TRP A 309 -6.93 7.37 5.98
C TRP A 309 -6.81 8.88 5.87
N VAL A 310 -6.78 9.55 7.02
CA VAL A 310 -6.70 11.02 7.16
C VAL A 310 -5.58 11.43 8.12
N LYS A 311 -4.47 10.66 8.12
CA LYS A 311 -3.25 11.04 8.83
C LYS A 311 -2.74 12.40 8.35
N SER A 312 -2.27 13.25 9.25
CA SER A 312 -1.67 14.55 8.87
C SER A 312 -2.58 15.43 8.00
N CYS A 313 -3.88 15.46 8.32
CA CYS A 313 -4.88 16.21 7.55
C CYS A 313 -5.20 17.61 8.11
N SER A 314 -4.37 18.11 9.03
CA SER A 314 -4.59 19.37 9.76
C SER A 314 -5.89 19.37 10.57
N LEU A 315 -6.27 18.22 11.11
CA LEU A 315 -7.46 18.06 11.96
C LEU A 315 -7.16 18.51 13.39
N THR A 316 -8.15 19.07 14.05
CA THR A 316 -8.09 19.48 15.46
C THR A 316 -9.20 18.83 16.27
N ALA A 317 -9.18 19.03 17.59
CA ALA A 317 -10.26 18.62 18.49
C ALA A 317 -11.66 19.05 18.01
N ALA A 318 -11.77 20.18 17.28
CA ALA A 318 -13.06 20.72 16.84
C ALA A 318 -13.81 19.78 15.88
N CYS A 319 -13.12 18.96 15.09
CA CYS A 319 -13.79 18.00 14.19
C CYS A 319 -14.22 16.69 14.89
N CYS A 320 -13.72 16.39 16.09
CA CYS A 320 -13.94 15.10 16.75
C CYS A 320 -15.42 14.82 17.03
N HIS A 321 -16.25 15.83 17.29
CA HIS A 321 -17.68 15.64 17.50
C HIS A 321 -18.40 15.11 16.24
N HIS A 322 -17.92 15.47 15.04
CA HIS A 322 -18.45 14.97 13.77
C HIS A 322 -18.09 13.49 13.60
N PHE A 323 -16.83 13.13 13.85
CA PHE A 323 -16.39 11.73 13.83
C PHE A 323 -17.11 10.90 14.89
N SER A 324 -17.26 11.41 16.11
CA SER A 324 -17.99 10.77 17.19
C SER A 324 -19.43 10.46 16.76
N THR A 325 -20.14 11.47 16.23
CA THR A 325 -21.50 11.29 15.69
C THR A 325 -21.54 10.25 14.58
N MET A 326 -20.59 10.30 13.64
CA MET A 326 -20.48 9.34 12.55
C MET A 326 -20.26 7.91 13.07
N LEU A 327 -19.34 7.70 14.01
CA LEU A 327 -19.02 6.40 14.61
C LEU A 327 -20.20 5.78 15.38
N THR A 328 -21.10 6.61 15.94
CA THR A 328 -22.32 6.08 16.57
C THR A 328 -23.31 5.46 15.59
N GLN A 329 -23.32 5.91 14.33
CA GLN A 329 -24.36 5.57 13.35
C GLN A 329 -23.85 4.71 12.19
N ASN A 330 -22.64 4.98 11.70
CA ASN A 330 -22.04 4.25 10.59
C ASN A 330 -21.74 2.79 11.01
N ARG A 331 -21.97 1.87 10.08
CA ARG A 331 -21.82 0.41 10.27
C ARG A 331 -20.92 -0.24 9.21
N HIS A 332 -20.28 0.58 8.39
CA HIS A 332 -19.45 0.16 7.26
C HIS A 332 -17.98 0.42 7.51
N LEU A 333 -17.63 1.53 8.15
CA LEU A 333 -16.26 1.91 8.45
C LEU A 333 -15.68 0.98 9.52
N LEU A 334 -14.67 0.23 9.13
CA LEU A 334 -13.94 -0.72 9.97
C LEU A 334 -12.58 -0.17 10.39
N GLU A 335 -11.99 0.72 9.59
CA GLU A 335 -10.65 1.24 9.83
C GLU A 335 -10.62 2.77 9.69
N LEU A 336 -10.03 3.43 10.68
CA LEU A 336 -9.89 4.88 10.72
C LEU A 336 -8.49 5.25 11.18
N GLN A 337 -7.70 5.81 10.27
CA GLN A 337 -6.41 6.41 10.58
C GLN A 337 -6.56 7.92 10.74
N MET A 338 -6.27 8.43 11.93
CA MET A 338 -6.26 9.87 12.24
C MET A 338 -4.93 10.35 12.82
N SER A 339 -3.88 9.52 12.78
CA SER A 339 -2.54 9.82 13.31
C SER A 339 -1.98 11.18 12.84
N SER A 340 -1.06 11.77 13.60
CA SER A 340 -0.41 13.05 13.27
C SER A 340 -1.40 14.20 13.03
N ASN A 341 -2.43 14.29 13.86
CA ASN A 341 -3.41 15.39 13.90
C ASN A 341 -3.58 15.90 15.33
N LYS A 342 -3.81 17.20 15.52
CA LYS A 342 -3.84 17.85 16.84
C LYS A 342 -5.19 17.66 17.55
N LEU A 343 -5.57 16.41 17.78
CA LEU A 343 -6.86 16.05 18.38
C LEU A 343 -6.87 16.36 19.88
N GLY A 344 -5.75 16.12 20.56
CA GLY A 344 -5.61 16.29 22.00
C GLY A 344 -6.50 15.36 22.81
N ASP A 345 -6.35 15.41 24.14
CA ASP A 345 -7.15 14.60 25.07
C ASP A 345 -8.67 14.82 24.91
N SER A 346 -9.10 16.06 24.69
CA SER A 346 -10.54 16.38 24.51
C SER A 346 -11.11 15.78 23.23
N GLY A 347 -10.35 15.82 22.13
CA GLY A 347 -10.78 15.21 20.88
C GLY A 347 -10.86 13.69 20.99
N VAL A 348 -9.88 13.05 21.61
CA VAL A 348 -9.90 11.60 21.86
C VAL A 348 -11.03 11.20 22.79
N GLN A 349 -11.34 12.01 23.80
CA GLN A 349 -12.51 11.78 24.67
C GLN A 349 -13.81 11.75 23.87
N GLU A 350 -14.02 12.68 22.93
CA GLU A 350 -15.22 12.69 22.08
C GLU A 350 -15.29 11.46 21.16
N LEU A 351 -14.16 11.05 20.56
CA LEU A 351 -14.09 9.82 19.76
C LEU A 351 -14.45 8.59 20.62
N CYS A 352 -13.93 8.50 21.85
CA CYS A 352 -14.24 7.42 22.78
C CYS A 352 -15.73 7.37 23.14
N GLN A 353 -16.38 8.53 23.31
CA GLN A 353 -17.83 8.59 23.58
C GLN A 353 -18.65 8.00 22.43
N GLY A 354 -18.26 8.27 21.18
CA GLY A 354 -18.92 7.72 19.99
C GLY A 354 -18.69 6.22 19.83
N LEU A 355 -17.43 5.80 19.96
CA LEU A 355 -17.04 4.38 19.83
C LEU A 355 -17.54 3.50 20.97
N GLY A 356 -17.74 4.07 22.16
CA GLY A 356 -18.30 3.38 23.33
C GLY A 356 -19.80 3.10 23.23
N GLN A 357 -20.50 3.67 22.25
CA GLN A 357 -21.92 3.39 22.04
C GLN A 357 -22.15 1.95 21.54
N PRO A 358 -23.27 1.32 21.94
CA PRO A 358 -23.60 -0.02 21.49
C PRO A 358 -23.79 -0.06 19.96
N GLY A 359 -23.22 -1.08 19.33
CA GLY A 359 -23.32 -1.28 17.88
C GLY A 359 -22.24 -0.58 17.05
N SER A 360 -21.25 0.08 17.69
CA SER A 360 -20.02 0.48 16.98
C SER A 360 -19.37 -0.71 16.27
N THR A 361 -18.85 -0.48 15.07
CA THR A 361 -18.29 -1.52 14.19
C THR A 361 -16.80 -1.36 13.90
N LEU A 362 -16.21 -0.23 14.31
CA LEU A 362 -14.80 0.07 14.04
C LEU A 362 -13.90 -1.01 14.68
N ARG A 363 -12.96 -1.52 13.90
CA ARG A 363 -12.00 -2.56 14.26
C ARG A 363 -10.59 -2.03 14.46
N VAL A 364 -10.18 -1.05 13.66
CA VAL A 364 -8.84 -0.47 13.68
C VAL A 364 -8.95 1.03 13.87
N LEU A 365 -8.24 1.55 14.86
CA LEU A 365 -8.15 2.98 15.14
C LEU A 365 -6.68 3.37 15.34
N TRP A 366 -6.18 4.28 14.50
CA TRP A 366 -4.84 4.81 14.67
C TRP A 366 -4.87 6.28 15.08
N LEU A 367 -4.31 6.54 16.26
CA LEU A 367 -4.24 7.83 16.94
C LEU A 367 -2.79 8.16 17.34
N GLY A 368 -1.81 7.63 16.61
CA GLY A 368 -0.41 7.93 16.87
C GLY A 368 -0.10 9.41 16.63
N ASP A 369 0.74 10.04 17.45
CA ASP A 369 1.09 11.47 17.31
C ASP A 369 -0.16 12.39 17.26
N CYS A 370 -1.08 12.21 18.21
CA CYS A 370 -2.35 12.94 18.27
C CYS A 370 -2.48 13.92 19.45
N ASP A 371 -1.35 14.31 20.06
CA ASP A 371 -1.29 15.09 21.31
C ASP A 371 -2.03 14.42 22.49
N VAL A 372 -2.03 13.09 22.55
CA VAL A 372 -2.67 12.34 23.66
C VAL A 372 -1.72 12.29 24.86
N SER A 373 -2.24 12.59 26.04
CA SER A 373 -1.54 12.49 27.32
C SER A 373 -2.17 11.44 28.22
N ASN A 374 -1.64 11.31 29.45
CA ASN A 374 -2.24 10.49 30.50
C ASN A 374 -3.73 10.79 30.74
N SER A 375 -4.18 12.03 30.50
CA SER A 375 -5.59 12.39 30.70
C SER A 375 -6.51 11.68 29.70
N GLY A 376 -6.07 11.53 28.44
CA GLY A 376 -6.79 10.79 27.40
C GLY A 376 -6.88 9.29 27.67
N CYS A 377 -5.90 8.71 28.37
CA CYS A 377 -5.89 7.28 28.71
C CYS A 377 -7.12 6.83 29.48
N SER A 378 -7.68 7.66 30.36
CA SER A 378 -8.90 7.33 31.11
C SER A 378 -10.11 7.05 30.21
N SER A 379 -10.23 7.83 29.13
CA SER A 379 -11.30 7.68 28.13
C SER A 379 -11.06 6.45 27.26
N LEU A 380 -9.80 6.22 26.85
CA LEU A 380 -9.40 5.03 26.10
C LEU A 380 -9.58 3.74 26.92
N ALA A 381 -9.19 3.74 28.19
CA ALA A 381 -9.40 2.63 29.11
C ALA A 381 -10.89 2.30 29.26
N SER A 382 -11.73 3.32 29.41
CA SER A 382 -13.19 3.15 29.44
C SER A 382 -13.74 2.60 28.12
N LEU A 383 -13.21 3.08 26.99
CA LEU A 383 -13.56 2.60 25.65
C LEU A 383 -13.25 1.11 25.50
N LEU A 384 -12.06 0.65 25.90
CA LEU A 384 -11.64 -0.76 25.80
C LEU A 384 -12.53 -1.74 26.59
N LEU A 385 -13.23 -1.24 27.62
CA LEU A 385 -14.19 -2.03 28.38
C LEU A 385 -15.61 -2.00 27.79
N ALA A 386 -16.02 -0.89 27.21
CA ALA A 386 -17.36 -0.69 26.65
C ALA A 386 -17.49 -1.25 25.23
N ASN A 387 -16.49 -0.99 24.38
CA ASN A 387 -16.48 -1.40 22.98
C ASN A 387 -16.03 -2.87 22.85
N ARG A 388 -16.71 -3.59 21.95
CA ARG A 388 -16.44 -5.01 21.65
C ARG A 388 -16.04 -5.26 20.20
N SER A 389 -15.92 -4.21 19.37
CA SER A 389 -15.58 -4.29 17.95
C SER A 389 -14.10 -4.01 17.68
N LEU A 390 -13.48 -3.12 18.46
CA LEU A 390 -12.09 -2.69 18.30
C LEU A 390 -11.15 -3.87 18.55
N ARG A 391 -10.20 -4.05 17.64
CA ARG A 391 -9.19 -5.10 17.63
C ARG A 391 -7.78 -4.53 17.61
N GLU A 392 -7.59 -3.40 16.96
CA GLU A 392 -6.31 -2.74 16.88
C GLU A 392 -6.43 -1.28 17.29
N LEU A 393 -5.52 -0.86 18.15
CA LEU A 393 -5.36 0.52 18.59
C LEU A 393 -3.88 0.91 18.46
N ASP A 394 -3.60 1.98 17.74
CA ASP A 394 -2.26 2.58 17.68
C ASP A 394 -2.26 3.91 18.43
N LEU A 395 -1.39 4.02 19.43
CA LEU A 395 -1.16 5.22 20.23
C LEU A 395 0.31 5.70 20.15
N SER A 396 1.09 5.17 19.21
CA SER A 396 2.51 5.47 19.04
C SER A 396 2.81 6.98 19.04
N ASN A 397 4.01 7.39 19.46
CA ASN A 397 4.44 8.78 19.41
C ASN A 397 3.51 9.78 20.17
N ASN A 398 2.79 9.32 21.20
CA ASN A 398 2.03 10.20 22.11
C ASN A 398 2.76 10.38 23.44
N ALA A 399 2.41 11.44 24.18
CA ALA A 399 2.99 11.75 25.48
C ALA A 399 2.32 10.95 26.62
N LEU A 400 2.22 9.64 26.44
CA LEU A 400 1.74 8.73 27.48
C LEU A 400 2.88 8.43 28.44
N GLY A 401 2.64 8.59 29.74
CA GLY A 401 3.56 8.14 30.78
C GLY A 401 2.99 6.94 31.52
N ASP A 402 3.76 6.41 32.47
CA ASP A 402 3.36 5.27 33.31
C ASP A 402 1.93 5.38 33.86
N PRO A 403 1.46 6.53 34.42
CA PRO A 403 0.10 6.61 34.93
C PRO A 403 -0.99 6.32 33.89
N GLY A 404 -0.85 6.85 32.67
CA GLY A 404 -1.82 6.64 31.60
C GLY A 404 -1.80 5.20 31.07
N LEU A 405 -0.60 4.65 30.87
CA LEU A 405 -0.44 3.27 30.42
C LEU A 405 -0.94 2.26 31.48
N LEU A 406 -0.78 2.55 32.76
CA LEU A 406 -1.35 1.77 33.85
C LEU A 406 -2.88 1.69 33.79
N GLU A 407 -3.56 2.77 33.39
CA GLU A 407 -5.02 2.75 33.19
C GLU A 407 -5.41 1.87 32.00
N LEU A 408 -4.66 1.95 30.90
CA LEU A 408 -4.89 1.07 29.74
C LEU A 408 -4.67 -0.40 30.12
N LEU A 409 -3.58 -0.71 30.82
CA LEU A 409 -3.25 -2.06 31.30
C LEU A 409 -4.39 -2.66 32.13
N GLN A 410 -4.96 -1.91 33.07
CA GLN A 410 -6.09 -2.38 33.89
C GLN A 410 -7.29 -2.81 33.04
N SER A 411 -7.56 -2.11 31.93
CA SER A 411 -8.62 -2.48 30.99
C SER A 411 -8.25 -3.68 30.13
N LEU A 412 -7.01 -3.76 29.65
CA LEU A 412 -6.51 -4.86 28.82
C LEU A 412 -6.48 -6.19 29.57
N GLU A 413 -6.15 -6.16 30.86
CA GLU A 413 -6.16 -7.31 31.77
C GLU A 413 -7.58 -7.92 31.92
N GLN A 414 -8.65 -7.15 31.65
CA GLN A 414 -10.01 -7.66 31.78
C GLN A 414 -10.32 -8.69 30.69
N PRO A 415 -10.91 -9.86 31.04
CA PRO A 415 -11.28 -10.89 30.07
C PRO A 415 -12.28 -10.42 29.01
N GLY A 416 -13.04 -9.36 29.30
CA GLY A 416 -13.99 -8.78 28.35
C GLY A 416 -13.35 -7.89 27.29
N CYS A 417 -12.13 -7.40 27.49
CA CYS A 417 -11.46 -6.54 26.52
C CYS A 417 -11.10 -7.36 25.27
N ALA A 418 -11.64 -6.93 24.13
CA ALA A 418 -11.56 -7.64 22.85
C ALA A 418 -10.39 -7.20 21.96
N LEU A 419 -9.51 -6.32 22.46
CA LEU A 419 -8.36 -5.84 21.71
C LEU A 419 -7.36 -6.97 21.47
N GLU A 420 -6.87 -7.06 20.24
CA GLU A 420 -5.93 -8.07 19.74
C GLU A 420 -4.53 -7.47 19.52
N GLN A 421 -4.44 -6.16 19.24
CA GLN A 421 -3.16 -5.46 19.03
C GLN A 421 -3.19 -4.05 19.63
N LEU A 422 -2.13 -3.71 20.36
CA LEU A 422 -1.86 -2.35 20.83
C LEU A 422 -0.46 -1.93 20.38
N VAL A 423 -0.37 -0.80 19.66
CA VAL A 423 0.89 -0.25 19.14
C VAL A 423 1.27 0.99 19.94
N LEU A 424 2.51 1.02 20.44
CA LEU A 424 3.06 1.97 21.41
C LEU A 424 4.49 2.42 21.03
N TYR A 425 4.84 2.45 19.74
CA TYR A 425 6.17 2.88 19.30
C TYR A 425 6.51 4.28 19.83
N ASP A 426 7.78 4.50 20.17
CA ASP A 426 8.31 5.81 20.59
C ASP A 426 7.61 6.43 21.82
N ILE A 427 7.16 5.60 22.76
CA ILE A 427 6.64 6.03 24.07
C ILE A 427 7.63 5.59 25.15
N TYR A 428 7.94 6.50 26.07
CA TYR A 428 8.84 6.20 27.19
C TYR A 428 8.07 5.75 28.42
N TRP A 429 8.48 4.62 29.00
CA TRP A 429 8.02 4.15 30.30
C TRP A 429 9.14 3.54 31.14
N THR A 430 8.88 3.33 32.43
CA THR A 430 9.86 2.72 33.34
C THR A 430 9.99 1.21 33.17
N GLN A 431 11.10 0.65 33.65
CA GLN A 431 11.30 -0.81 33.69
C GLN A 431 10.22 -1.55 34.46
N GLU A 432 9.65 -0.94 35.51
CA GLU A 432 8.55 -1.56 36.27
C GLU A 432 7.31 -1.76 35.38
N LEU A 433 7.04 -0.82 34.48
CA LEU A 433 5.94 -0.95 33.53
C LEU A 433 6.25 -1.94 32.41
N GLU A 434 7.49 -1.96 31.93
CA GLU A 434 7.97 -2.94 30.94
C GLU A 434 7.71 -4.38 31.43
N ASP A 435 8.12 -4.69 32.66
CA ASP A 435 7.92 -6.01 33.26
C ASP A 435 6.42 -6.38 33.33
N ARG A 436 5.55 -5.38 33.54
CA ARG A 436 4.09 -5.59 33.56
C ARG A 436 3.49 -5.79 32.17
N LEU A 437 3.96 -5.06 31.17
CA LEU A 437 3.52 -5.21 29.77
C LEU A 437 3.90 -6.62 29.27
N GLN A 438 5.12 -7.07 29.56
CA GLN A 438 5.58 -8.42 29.22
C GLN A 438 4.73 -9.49 29.92
N ALA A 439 4.45 -9.34 31.22
CA ALA A 439 3.58 -10.26 31.96
C ALA A 439 2.14 -10.29 31.41
N LEU A 440 1.63 -9.16 30.90
CA LEU A 440 0.33 -9.09 30.23
C LEU A 440 0.34 -9.89 28.92
N GLU A 441 1.35 -9.71 28.07
CA GLU A 441 1.47 -10.44 26.80
C GLU A 441 1.56 -11.96 27.03
N GLU A 442 2.30 -12.40 28.05
CA GLU A 442 2.37 -13.82 28.44
C GLU A 442 1.03 -14.37 28.97
N SER A 443 0.31 -13.57 29.77
CA SER A 443 -0.97 -14.00 30.38
C SER A 443 -2.16 -13.90 29.42
N LYS A 444 -2.04 -13.10 28.35
CA LYS A 444 -3.07 -12.87 27.33
C LYS A 444 -2.49 -13.04 25.92
N PRO A 445 -2.24 -14.27 25.46
CA PRO A 445 -1.57 -14.54 24.17
C PRO A 445 -2.36 -14.11 22.93
N GLY A 446 -3.63 -13.74 23.08
CA GLY A 446 -4.44 -13.17 21.99
C GLY A 446 -4.27 -11.65 21.82
N LEU A 447 -3.51 -11.00 22.72
CA LEU A 447 -3.15 -9.59 22.64
C LEU A 447 -1.66 -9.50 22.29
N ARG A 448 -1.33 -8.72 21.26
CA ARG A 448 0.04 -8.38 20.87
C ARG A 448 0.36 -6.95 21.25
N LEU A 449 1.46 -6.75 21.95
CA LEU A 449 2.00 -5.43 22.24
C LEU A 449 3.16 -5.16 21.27
N ILE A 450 3.13 -4.00 20.62
CA ILE A 450 4.14 -3.61 19.64
C ILE A 450 4.71 -2.26 20.08
N SER A 451 6.02 -2.17 20.28
CA SER A 451 6.70 -0.98 20.82
C SER A 451 8.10 -0.80 20.28
#